data_AF-A0A845B135-F1
#
_entry.id   AF-A0A845B135-F1
#
_cell.length_a   1.000
_cell.length_b   1.000
_cell.length_c   1.000
_cell.angle_alpha   90.00
_cell.angle_beta   90.00
_cell.angle_gamma   90.00
#
_symmetry.space_group_name_H-M   'P 1'
#
loop_
_entity.id
_entity.type
_entity.pdbx_description
1 polymer ?
#
loop_
_entity_poly.entity_id
_entity_poly.type
_entity_poly.pdbx_seq_one_letter_code
_entity_poly.pdbx_strand_id
1 'polypeptide(L)'
;MIQFCLESPNEIPAFTIFMRELAKEHEMRFYDRSRETHIELQSLRDRHLELQSPASDNENVPLNDRTVNIGAARGDDFSFGAGNLGMPTDQVVIGFNGNDFKAAHAFADIAVEKLSDRWNVKEVAAGQGAFPVAHCN
;
A
#
# COMPACT_ATOMS: atom_id res chain seq x y z
N MET A 1 -5.93 3.31 9.82
CA MET A 1 -5.54 2.83 8.47
C MET A 1 -6.47 3.52 7.49
N ILE A 2 -5.97 3.84 6.30
CA ILE A 2 -6.78 4.39 5.21
C ILE A 2 -6.64 3.52 3.97
N GLN A 3 -7.61 3.64 3.08
CA GLN A 3 -7.56 3.11 1.73
C GLN A 3 -8.06 4.17 0.75
N PHE A 4 -7.51 4.18 -0.46
CA PHE A 4 -7.94 5.12 -1.49
C PHE A 4 -7.64 4.58 -2.87
N CYS A 5 -8.23 5.24 -3.85
CA CYS A 5 -8.00 4.95 -5.26
C CYS A 5 -7.14 6.02 -5.88
N LEU A 6 -6.18 5.57 -6.68
CA LEU A 6 -5.53 6.35 -7.71
C LEU A 6 -6.48 6.50 -8.90
N GLU A 7 -6.34 7.56 -9.69
CA GLU A 7 -7.12 7.70 -10.93
C GLU A 7 -6.76 6.60 -11.94
N SER A 8 -5.50 6.14 -11.88
CA SER A 8 -5.02 4.99 -12.64
C SER A 8 -3.70 4.44 -12.06
N PRO A 9 -3.26 3.24 -12.45
CA PRO A 9 -1.94 2.71 -12.11
C PRO A 9 -0.75 3.57 -12.56
N ASN A 10 -0.96 4.55 -13.44
CA ASN A 10 0.08 5.50 -13.86
C ASN A 10 0.39 6.55 -12.81
N GLU A 11 -0.44 6.70 -11.79
CA GLU A 11 -0.18 7.62 -10.68
C GLU A 11 0.73 7.03 -9.60
N ILE A 12 1.00 5.72 -9.61
CA ILE A 12 1.83 5.05 -8.61
C ILE A 12 3.19 5.74 -8.40
N PRO A 13 3.96 6.13 -9.44
CA PRO A 13 5.20 6.87 -9.24
C PRO A 13 5.00 8.18 -8.50
N ALA A 14 3.93 8.92 -8.80
CA ALA A 14 3.65 10.20 -8.17
C ALA A 14 3.17 10.02 -6.72
N PHE A 15 2.40 8.97 -6.43
CA PHE A 15 2.08 8.55 -5.06
C PHE A 15 3.34 8.19 -4.26
N THR A 16 4.24 7.38 -4.83
CA THR A 16 5.49 6.97 -4.18
C THR A 16 6.40 8.18 -3.90
N ILE A 17 6.50 9.14 -4.82
CA ILE A 17 7.24 10.39 -4.62
C ILE A 17 6.64 11.18 -3.47
N PHE A 18 5.31 11.36 -3.47
CA PHE A 18 4.60 12.07 -2.41
C PHE A 18 4.87 11.45 -1.03
N MET A 19 4.75 10.13 -0.88
CA MET A 19 5.01 9.46 0.40
C MET A 19 6.47 9.55 0.84
N ARG A 20 7.41 9.56 -0.12
CA ARG A 20 8.83 9.77 0.17
C ARG A 20 9.11 11.19 0.65
N GLU A 21 8.46 12.20 0.06
CA GLU A 21 8.57 13.59 0.48
C GLU A 21 7.99 13.77 1.89
N LEU A 22 6.82 13.20 2.16
CA LEU A 22 6.23 13.19 3.50
C LEU A 22 7.16 12.51 4.52
N ALA A 23 7.73 11.35 4.17
CA ALA A 23 8.72 10.69 5.02
C ALA A 23 9.93 11.60 5.32
N LYS A 24 10.43 12.33 4.31
CA LYS A 24 11.54 13.27 4.47
C LYS A 24 11.19 14.46 5.36
N GLU A 25 10.00 15.05 5.20
CA GLU A 25 9.50 16.15 6.03
C GLU A 25 9.45 15.77 7.52
N HIS A 26 9.17 14.50 7.81
CA HIS A 26 9.05 13.98 9.17
C HIS A 26 10.29 13.22 9.66
N GLU A 27 11.43 13.37 8.97
CA GLU A 27 12.73 12.75 9.34
C GLU A 27 12.67 11.22 9.45
N MET A 28 11.81 10.59 8.63
CA MET A 28 11.64 9.14 8.61
C MET A 28 12.63 8.49 7.64
N ARG A 29 13.10 7.28 7.97
CA ARG A 29 13.83 6.44 7.02
C ARG A 29 12.83 5.75 6.09
N PHE A 30 12.77 6.22 4.85
CA PHE A 30 11.94 5.64 3.80
C PHE A 30 12.55 4.38 3.19
N TYR A 31 11.71 3.42 2.83
CA TYR A 31 12.07 2.22 2.08
C TYR A 31 11.01 1.93 1.02
N ASP A 32 11.48 1.42 -0.12
CA ASP A 32 10.67 0.97 -1.24
C ASP A 32 11.13 -0.43 -1.61
N ARG A 33 10.26 -1.42 -1.38
CA ARG A 33 10.49 -2.82 -1.71
C ARG A 33 9.56 -3.30 -2.82
N SER A 34 8.92 -2.37 -3.54
CA SER A 34 7.87 -2.67 -4.51
C SER A 34 8.37 -3.63 -5.60
N ARG A 35 9.59 -3.43 -6.09
CA ARG A 35 10.22 -4.27 -7.11
C ARG A 35 10.57 -5.66 -6.58
N GLU A 36 11.22 -5.73 -5.42
CA GLU A 36 11.60 -6.99 -4.77
C GLU A 36 10.35 -7.83 -4.50
N THR A 37 9.32 -7.21 -3.93
CA THR A 37 8.04 -7.88 -3.66
C THR A 37 7.35 -8.34 -4.93
N HIS A 38 7.37 -7.55 -6.01
CA HIS A 38 6.83 -7.99 -7.30
C HIS A 38 7.53 -9.26 -7.82
N ILE A 39 8.87 -9.29 -7.78
CA ILE A 39 9.67 -10.44 -8.21
C ILE A 39 9.38 -11.68 -7.33
N GLU A 40 9.32 -11.51 -6.01
CA GLU A 40 9.01 -12.59 -5.07
C GLU A 40 7.63 -13.19 -5.34
N LEU A 41 6.61 -12.34 -5.56
CA LEU A 41 5.25 -12.78 -5.85
C LEU A 41 5.13 -13.44 -7.23
N GLN A 42 5.84 -12.94 -8.25
CA GLN A 42 5.94 -13.60 -9.55
C GLN A 42 6.53 -15.01 -9.41
N SER A 43 7.64 -15.15 -8.69
CA SER A 43 8.28 -16.45 -8.46
C SER A 43 7.38 -17.42 -7.68
N LEU A 44 6.56 -16.92 -6.75
CA LEU A 44 5.57 -17.73 -6.04
C LEU A 44 4.44 -18.20 -6.97
N ARG A 45 3.91 -17.30 -7.81
CA ARG A 45 2.91 -17.65 -8.83
C ARG A 45 3.44 -18.70 -9.79
N ASP A 46 4.64 -18.50 -10.33
CA ASP A 46 5.22 -19.39 -11.34
C ASP A 46 5.43 -20.81 -10.76
N ARG A 47 5.95 -20.91 -9.53
CA ARG A 47 6.05 -22.19 -8.80
C ARG A 47 4.70 -22.83 -8.53
N HIS A 48 3.68 -22.02 -8.21
CA HIS A 48 2.33 -22.54 -7.99
C HIS A 48 1.76 -23.14 -9.28
N LEU A 49 1.94 -22.48 -10.42
CA LEU A 49 1.53 -22.97 -11.73
C LEU A 49 2.26 -24.25 -12.15
N GLU A 50 3.55 -24.39 -11.82
CA GLU A 50 4.32 -25.63 -12.05
C GLU A 50 3.80 -26.82 -11.24
N LEU A 51 3.26 -26.56 -10.03
CA LEU A 51 2.76 -27.60 -9.13
C LEU A 51 1.29 -27.98 -9.39
N GLN A 52 0.53 -27.16 -10.11
CA GLN A 52 -0.85 -27.49 -10.49
C GLN A 52 -0.88 -28.40 -11.72
N SER A 53 -1.64 -29.51 -11.65
CA SER A 53 -1.98 -30.28 -12.84
C SER A 53 -2.88 -29.44 -13.78
N PRO A 54 -2.80 -29.62 -15.10
CA PRO A 54 -3.57 -28.83 -16.09
C PRO A 54 -5.10 -29.00 -16.04
N ALA A 55 -5.64 -29.62 -14.98
CA ALA A 55 -7.06 -29.94 -14.81
C ALA A 55 -7.75 -29.15 -13.68
N SER A 56 -7.03 -28.33 -12.90
CA SER A 56 -7.66 -27.38 -11.99
C SER A 56 -7.97 -26.10 -12.76
N ASP A 57 -9.25 -25.76 -12.85
CA ASP A 57 -9.71 -24.48 -13.38
C ASP A 57 -8.92 -23.35 -12.71
N ASN A 58 -8.17 -22.62 -13.54
CA ASN A 58 -7.20 -21.60 -13.16
C ASN A 58 -7.83 -20.51 -12.27
N GLU A 59 -7.66 -20.62 -10.96
CA GLU A 59 -7.60 -19.41 -10.13
C GLU A 59 -6.28 -18.72 -10.44
N ASN A 60 -6.31 -17.83 -11.43
CA ASN A 60 -5.25 -16.85 -11.66
C ASN A 60 -4.96 -16.19 -10.32
N VAL A 61 -3.81 -16.47 -9.71
CA VAL A 61 -3.33 -15.72 -8.54
C VAL A 61 -3.18 -14.27 -9.01
N PRO A 62 -4.06 -13.34 -8.59
CA PRO A 62 -4.05 -12.01 -9.14
C PRO A 62 -2.79 -11.30 -8.62
N LEU A 63 -1.88 -11.02 -9.54
CA LEU A 63 -0.69 -10.23 -9.29
C LEU A 63 -0.96 -8.81 -9.78
N ASN A 64 -0.64 -7.81 -8.97
CA ASN A 64 -0.58 -6.45 -9.49
C ASN A 64 0.63 -6.29 -10.40
N ASP A 65 0.38 -5.87 -11.63
CA ASP A 65 1.43 -5.53 -12.61
C ASP A 65 2.29 -4.36 -12.14
N ARG A 66 1.77 -3.58 -11.18
CA ARG A 66 2.49 -2.51 -10.49
C ARG A 66 2.29 -2.64 -8.98
N THR A 67 3.08 -3.53 -8.39
CA THR A 67 3.11 -3.71 -6.94
C THR A 67 3.52 -2.42 -6.23
N VAL A 68 2.84 -2.10 -5.14
CA VAL A 68 3.26 -1.09 -4.17
C VAL A 68 3.60 -1.80 -2.87
N ASN A 69 4.82 -1.60 -2.39
CA ASN A 69 5.26 -2.00 -1.06
C ASN A 69 6.30 -1.01 -0.55
N ILE A 70 5.81 0.08 0.03
CA ILE A 70 6.63 1.17 0.55
C ILE A 70 6.34 1.37 2.03
N GLY A 71 7.26 2.01 2.72
CA GLY A 71 7.02 2.45 4.08
C GLY A 71 8.09 3.38 4.57
N ALA A 72 7.90 3.89 5.77
CA ALA A 72 8.92 4.65 6.47
C ALA A 72 8.76 4.50 7.98
N ALA A 73 9.85 4.71 8.72
CA ALA A 73 9.83 4.73 10.17
C ALA A 73 10.73 5.83 10.73
N ARG A 74 10.28 6.48 11.81
CA ARG A 74 11.09 7.36 12.65
C ARG A 74 11.39 6.62 13.95
N GLY A 75 12.42 5.77 13.92
CA GLY A 75 12.71 4.87 15.04
C GLY A 75 11.49 4.01 15.38
N ASP A 76 11.20 3.89 16.68
CA ASP A 76 10.03 3.18 17.20
C ASP A 76 8.83 4.13 17.47
N ASP A 77 8.99 5.43 17.22
CA ASP A 77 7.98 6.44 17.58
C ASP A 77 6.74 6.29 16.70
N PHE A 78 6.93 6.34 15.38
CA PHE A 78 5.88 6.14 14.39
C PHE A 78 6.40 5.69 13.03
N SER A 79 5.51 5.10 12.25
CA SER A 79 5.79 4.49 10.96
C SER A 79 4.53 4.46 10.09
N PHE A 80 4.73 4.30 8.78
CA PHE A 80 3.68 3.84 7.88
C PHE A 80 4.17 2.69 7.01
N GLY A 81 3.21 1.88 6.58
CA GLY A 81 3.38 0.95 5.48
C GLY A 81 2.25 1.16 4.47
N ALA A 82 2.57 1.18 3.19
CA ALA A 82 1.60 1.33 2.12
C ALA A 82 1.78 0.25 1.05
N GLY A 83 0.67 -0.30 0.57
CA GLY A 83 0.70 -1.31 -0.46
C GLY A 83 -0.65 -1.60 -1.12
N ASN A 84 -0.59 -2.39 -2.19
CA ASN A 84 -1.77 -2.82 -2.95
C ASN A 84 -1.88 -4.35 -3.03
N LEU A 85 -1.20 -5.09 -2.15
CA LEU A 85 -1.25 -6.56 -2.16
C LEU A 85 -2.66 -7.06 -1.85
N GLY A 86 -3.23 -7.87 -2.74
CA GLY A 86 -4.62 -8.35 -2.62
C GLY A 86 -5.68 -7.31 -3.04
N MET A 87 -5.26 -6.17 -3.58
CA MET A 87 -6.13 -5.08 -4.05
C MET A 87 -5.98 -4.92 -5.57
N PRO A 88 -6.96 -4.30 -6.26
CA PRO A 88 -6.74 -3.78 -7.62
C PRO A 88 -5.51 -2.87 -7.69
N THR A 89 -4.85 -2.81 -8.86
CA THR A 89 -3.54 -2.14 -9.00
C THR A 89 -3.57 -0.65 -8.64
N ASP A 90 -4.70 0.00 -8.89
CA ASP A 90 -4.99 1.41 -8.62
C ASP A 90 -5.48 1.68 -7.19
N GLN A 91 -5.67 0.66 -6.35
CA GLN A 91 -6.10 0.81 -4.97
C GLN A 91 -4.92 0.63 -4.01
N VAL A 92 -4.76 1.57 -3.08
CA VAL A 92 -3.66 1.57 -2.11
C VAL A 92 -4.24 1.62 -0.70
N VAL A 93 -3.62 0.85 0.20
CA VAL A 93 -3.90 0.85 1.63
C VAL A 93 -2.70 1.41 2.36
N ILE A 94 -2.92 2.26 3.37
CA ILE A 94 -1.87 2.79 4.25
C ILE A 94 -2.20 2.47 5.70
N GLY A 95 -1.33 1.71 6.34
CA GLY A 95 -1.31 1.49 7.78
C GLY A 95 -0.35 2.45 8.47
N PHE A 96 -0.76 2.97 9.63
CA PHE A 96 0.07 3.79 10.52
C PHE A 96 0.25 3.04 11.84
N ASN A 97 1.48 3.01 12.36
CA ASN A 97 1.81 2.30 13.61
C ASN A 97 2.87 3.08 14.38
N GLY A 98 2.98 2.87 15.70
CA GLY A 98 4.03 3.47 16.53
C GLY A 98 3.87 3.13 18.01
N ASN A 99 4.96 3.22 18.78
CA ASN A 99 4.93 3.05 20.24
C ASN A 99 4.49 4.35 20.94
N ASP A 100 4.74 5.51 20.33
CA ASP A 100 4.15 6.79 20.75
C ASP A 100 2.83 6.99 20.00
N PHE A 101 1.72 6.56 20.62
CA PHE A 101 0.39 6.69 20.04
C PHE A 101 0.02 8.14 19.68
N LYS A 102 0.50 9.12 20.43
CA LYS A 102 0.18 10.53 20.16
C LYS A 102 0.91 11.02 18.93
N ALA A 103 2.21 10.72 18.81
CA ALA A 103 3.00 11.06 17.63
C ALA A 103 2.51 10.32 16.38
N ALA A 104 2.20 9.02 16.50
CA ALA A 104 1.68 8.22 15.40
C ALA A 104 0.31 8.73 14.90
N HIS A 105 -0.58 9.11 15.82
CA HIS A 105 -1.88 9.69 15.44
C HIS A 105 -1.72 11.05 14.78
N ALA A 106 -0.92 11.96 15.35
CA ALA A 106 -0.66 13.26 14.75
C ALA A 106 -0.04 13.16 13.35
N PHE A 107 0.87 12.21 13.14
CA PHE A 107 1.42 11.94 11.81
C PHE A 107 0.36 11.38 10.84
N ALA A 108 -0.48 10.45 11.31
CA ALA A 108 -1.56 9.90 10.50
C ALA A 108 -2.53 11.01 10.04
N ASP A 109 -2.92 11.92 10.94
CA ASP A 109 -3.82 13.04 10.60
C ASP A 109 -3.22 13.93 9.51
N ILE A 110 -1.94 14.31 9.65
CA ILE A 110 -1.21 15.12 8.65
C ILE A 110 -1.11 14.39 7.31
N ALA A 111 -0.80 13.09 7.34
CA ALA A 111 -0.70 12.27 6.14
C ALA A 111 -2.04 12.18 5.42
N VAL A 112 -3.13 11.94 6.15
CA VAL A 112 -4.50 11.86 5.61
C VAL A 112 -4.92 13.19 5.02
N GLU A 113 -4.69 14.31 5.70
CA GLU A 113 -4.99 15.66 5.22
C GLU A 113 -4.30 15.91 3.87
N LYS A 114 -2.97 15.75 3.81
CA LYS A 114 -2.19 16.00 2.58
C LYS A 114 -2.53 15.02 1.45
N LEU A 115 -2.88 13.77 1.76
CA LEU A 115 -3.33 12.81 0.74
C LEU A 115 -4.70 13.22 0.17
N SER A 116 -5.58 13.75 1.02
CA SER A 116 -6.94 14.16 0.65
C SER A 116 -6.96 15.36 -0.30
N ASP A 117 -5.88 16.16 -0.33
CA ASP A 117 -5.71 17.24 -1.32
C ASP A 117 -5.59 16.73 -2.76
N ARG A 118 -5.26 15.45 -2.95
CA ARG A 118 -5.00 14.87 -4.26
C ARG A 118 -5.80 13.62 -4.59
N TRP A 119 -6.12 12.79 -3.60
CA TRP A 119 -6.83 11.53 -3.79
C TRP A 119 -8.05 11.43 -2.88
N ASN A 120 -9.05 10.66 -3.31
CA ASN A 120 -10.25 10.42 -2.51
C ASN A 120 -9.95 9.39 -1.40
N VAL A 121 -9.53 9.87 -0.23
CA VAL A 121 -9.16 9.05 0.92
C VAL A 121 -10.38 8.55 1.68
N LYS A 122 -10.43 7.24 1.96
CA LYS A 122 -11.44 6.61 2.79
C LYS A 122 -10.79 6.01 4.03
N GLU A 123 -11.28 6.39 5.20
CA GLU A 123 -10.88 5.74 6.44
C GLU A 123 -11.42 4.31 6.52
N VAL A 124 -10.56 3.38 6.93
CA VAL A 124 -10.97 2.00 7.22
C VAL A 124 -11.35 1.94 8.70
N ALA A 125 -12.58 1.50 8.99
CA ALA A 125 -13.10 1.42 10.34
C ALA A 125 -12.22 0.54 11.24
N ALA A 126 -12.11 0.92 12.52
CA ALA A 126 -11.32 0.17 13.49
C ALA A 126 -11.78 -1.30 13.58
N GLY A 127 -10.81 -2.22 13.60
CA GLY A 127 -11.08 -3.67 13.62
C GLY A 127 -11.50 -4.27 12.28
N GLN A 128 -11.55 -3.48 11.20
CA GLN A 128 -11.80 -3.96 9.85
C GLN A 128 -10.51 -4.01 9.02
N GLY A 129 -10.46 -4.94 8.06
CA GLY A 129 -9.46 -4.96 7.01
C GLY A 129 -9.85 -4.04 5.85
N ALA A 130 -8.87 -3.64 5.05
CA ALA A 130 -9.13 -3.03 3.75
C ALA A 130 -9.58 -4.10 2.75
N PHE A 131 -10.57 -3.78 1.93
CA PHE A 131 -11.10 -4.68 0.90
C PHE A 131 -11.25 -3.92 -0.42
N PRO A 132 -11.13 -4.61 -1.58
CA PRO A 132 -11.36 -4.01 -2.88
C PRO A 132 -12.70 -3.29 -2.92
N VAL A 133 -12.69 -2.00 -3.29
CA VAL A 133 -13.93 -1.24 -3.50
C VAL A 133 -14.36 -1.36 -4.96
N ALA A 134 -15.64 -1.68 -5.19
CA ALA A 134 -16.20 -1.87 -6.54
C ALA A 134 -16.18 -0.58 -7.37
N HIS A 135 -16.27 0.58 -6.72
CA HIS A 135 -16.26 1.89 -7.34
C HIS A 135 -15.28 2.81 -6.61
N CYS A 136 -14.29 3.30 -7.36
CA CYS A 136 -13.30 4.26 -6.91
C CYS A 136 -13.79 5.72 -6.94
N ASN A 137 -15.06 5.93 -7.29
CA ASN A 137 -15.72 7.23 -7.41
C ASN A 137 -16.66 7.47 -6.22
#